data_AF-A0A5J4KSU6-F1
#
_entry.id   AF-A0A5J4KSU6-F1
#
_cell.length_a   1.000
_cell.length_b   1.000
_cell.length_c   1.000
_cell.angle_alpha   90.00
_cell.angle_beta   90.00
_cell.angle_gamma   90.00
#
_symmetry.space_group_name_H-M   'P 1'
#
loop_
_entity.id
_entity.type
_entity.pdbx_description
1 polymer ?
#
loop_
_entity_poly.entity_id
_entity_poly.type
_entity_poly.pdbx_seq_one_letter_code
_entity_poly.pdbx_strand_id
1 'polypeptide(L)'
;MINECPSCSTIGVVQDTSGTDYKLSHWPIQIKLIGTVAPFLNNADLLVAADCTAFAGSDVYRNCMKDKKVLIGCPKLDDAMFYVEKFTEIFSNIPIQKVTCLRMEVPCCGGMTAILKEAINRSGKNIPLTEMIVGVKGNLLKQGE
;
A
#
# COMPACT_ATOMS: atom_id res chain seq x y z
N MET A 1 -16.05 9.99 24.75
CA MET A 1 -16.60 10.46 23.47
C MET A 1 -15.61 10.08 22.39
N ILE A 2 -15.89 9.04 21.60
CA ILE A 2 -15.16 8.73 20.37
C ILE A 2 -16.25 8.57 19.32
N ASN A 3 -16.72 9.71 18.80
CA ASN A 3 -17.88 9.77 17.90
C ASN A 3 -17.46 9.79 16.41
N GLU A 4 -16.24 9.37 16.11
CA GLU A 4 -15.73 9.32 14.74
C GLU A 4 -15.39 7.87 14.38
N CYS A 5 -15.89 7.42 13.22
CA CYS A 5 -15.58 6.11 12.69
C CYS A 5 -14.05 6.03 12.46
N PRO A 6 -13.31 5.13 13.16
CA PRO A 6 -11.86 5.01 13.01
C PRO A 6 -11.44 4.66 11.58
N SER A 7 -12.35 4.06 10.81
CA SER A 7 -12.16 3.70 9.40
C SER A 7 -12.20 4.91 8.44
N CYS A 8 -12.76 6.04 8.87
CA CYS A 8 -12.95 7.23 8.05
C CYS A 8 -12.04 8.40 8.46
N SER A 9 -11.42 8.31 9.64
CA SER A 9 -10.56 9.35 10.21
C SER A 9 -9.09 8.93 10.12
N THR A 10 -8.20 9.91 9.88
CA THR A 10 -6.75 9.68 9.95
C THR A 10 -6.39 9.50 11.42
N ILE A 11 -5.55 8.50 11.74
CA ILE A 11 -5.08 8.33 13.11
C ILE A 11 -4.23 9.56 13.46
N GLY A 12 -4.57 10.25 14.55
CA GLY A 12 -3.81 11.40 15.03
C GLY A 12 -2.34 11.05 15.21
N VAL A 13 -1.44 11.92 14.74
CA VAL A 13 0.01 11.75 14.91
C VAL A 13 0.32 11.90 16.40
N VAL A 14 0.67 10.81 17.07
CA VAL A 14 1.24 10.87 18.42
C VAL A 14 2.64 11.48 18.27
N GLN A 15 2.84 12.69 18.81
CA GLN A 15 4.14 13.33 18.79
C GLN A 15 5.06 12.63 19.79
N ASP A 16 5.92 11.75 19.28
CA ASP A 16 7.00 11.15 20.07
C ASP A 16 8.30 11.92 19.79
N THR A 17 8.95 12.41 20.85
CA THR A 17 10.16 13.26 20.78
C THR A 17 11.43 12.48 20.43
N SER A 18 11.34 11.14 20.28
CA SER A 18 12.42 10.32 19.73
C SER A 18 12.20 10.14 18.23
N GLY A 19 13.10 10.65 17.38
CA GLY A 19 12.97 10.73 15.91
C GLY A 19 12.94 9.41 15.12
N THR A 20 12.17 8.42 15.57
CA THR A 20 12.10 7.07 14.98
C THR A 20 10.68 6.49 15.02
N ASP A 21 9.66 7.32 14.75
CA ASP A 21 8.27 6.87 14.84
C ASP A 21 7.74 6.43 13.47
N TYR A 22 7.80 5.12 13.22
CA TYR A 22 7.18 4.48 12.07
C TYR A 22 5.88 3.83 12.56
N LYS A 23 4.82 4.63 12.61
CA LYS A 23 3.47 4.19 13.02
C LYS A 23 2.52 4.29 11.83
N LEU A 24 1.44 3.51 11.89
CA LEU A 24 0.35 3.64 10.93
C LEU A 24 -0.26 5.04 11.01
N SER A 25 -0.40 5.71 9.86
CA SER A 25 -1.08 7.00 9.76
C SER A 25 -2.59 6.87 9.56
N HIS A 26 -3.10 5.65 9.41
CA HIS A 26 -4.52 5.37 9.19
C HIS A 26 -4.86 3.92 9.55
N TRP A 27 -6.15 3.64 9.69
CA TRP A 27 -6.71 2.30 9.89
C TRP A 27 -8.10 2.22 9.24
N PRO A 28 -8.54 1.06 8.73
CA PRO A 28 -7.81 -0.20 8.56
C PRO A 28 -6.79 -0.15 7.42
N ILE A 29 -5.90 -1.14 7.36
CA ILE A 29 -4.87 -1.24 6.30
C ILE A 29 -5.07 -2.41 5.34
N GLN A 30 -6.04 -3.29 5.60
CA GLN A 30 -6.33 -4.44 4.74
C GLN A 30 -7.05 -3.99 3.48
N ILE A 31 -6.54 -4.32 2.28
CA ILE A 31 -7.14 -3.92 0.99
C ILE A 31 -8.63 -4.27 0.94
N LYS A 32 -9.00 -5.46 1.43
CA LYS A 32 -10.40 -5.93 1.48
C LYS A 32 -11.32 -5.04 2.33
N LEU A 33 -10.82 -4.36 3.35
CA LEU A 33 -11.60 -3.53 4.26
C LEU A 33 -11.72 -2.06 3.82
N ILE A 34 -10.90 -1.62 2.86
CA ILE A 34 -10.92 -0.22 2.40
C ILE A 34 -12.13 0.05 1.50
N GLY A 35 -12.85 1.13 1.80
CA GLY A 35 -13.86 1.70 0.91
C GLY A 35 -13.22 2.43 -0.28
N THR A 36 -13.89 2.44 -1.43
CA THR A 36 -13.31 2.93 -2.70
C THR A 36 -13.21 4.45 -2.81
N VAL A 37 -13.71 5.16 -1.80
CA VAL A 37 -13.63 6.63 -1.63
C VAL A 37 -13.06 7.01 -0.25
N ALA A 38 -12.16 6.20 0.30
CA ALA A 38 -11.57 6.44 1.62
C ALA A 38 -10.85 7.82 1.68
N PRO A 39 -11.25 8.75 2.57
CA PRO A 39 -10.75 10.13 2.55
C PRO A 39 -9.23 10.26 2.68
N PHE A 40 -8.58 9.39 3.46
CA PHE A 40 -7.14 9.43 3.68
C PHE A 40 -6.31 9.06 2.44
N LEU A 41 -6.93 8.48 1.41
CA LEU A 41 -6.28 8.14 0.13
C LEU A 41 -6.26 9.31 -0.85
N ASN A 42 -7.05 10.36 -0.62
CA ASN A 42 -7.09 11.53 -1.50
C ASN A 42 -5.72 12.22 -1.58
N ASN A 43 -5.15 12.30 -2.78
CA ASN A 43 -3.81 12.80 -3.08
C ASN A 43 -2.67 12.07 -2.33
N ALA A 44 -2.87 10.80 -1.95
CA ALA A 44 -1.86 10.04 -1.20
C ALA A 44 -0.71 9.50 -2.08
N ASP A 45 0.49 9.38 -1.48
CA ASP A 45 1.48 8.38 -1.90
C ASP A 45 1.06 7.03 -1.31
N LEU A 46 0.56 6.15 -2.18
CA LEU A 46 -0.01 4.86 -1.81
C LEU A 46 1.08 3.78 -1.85
N LEU A 47 1.31 3.13 -0.72
CA LEU A 47 2.11 1.90 -0.63
C LEU A 47 1.17 0.70 -0.60
N VAL A 48 1.24 -0.15 -1.62
CA VAL A 48 0.55 -1.45 -1.63
C VAL A 48 1.59 -2.53 -1.36
N ALA A 49 1.51 -3.16 -0.19
CA ALA A 49 2.50 -4.10 0.29
C ALA A 49 1.94 -5.53 0.38
N ALA A 50 2.71 -6.51 -0.10
CA ALA A 50 2.40 -7.91 0.14
C ALA A 50 2.56 -8.24 1.63
N ASP A 51 1.64 -9.02 2.21
CA ASP A 51 1.61 -9.29 3.67
C ASP A 51 2.97 -9.75 4.25
N CYS A 52 3.68 -10.64 3.54
CA CYS A 52 4.97 -11.17 3.97
C CYS A 52 6.07 -10.11 4.10
N THR A 53 5.95 -8.96 3.42
CA THR A 53 6.97 -7.91 3.41
C THR A 53 7.11 -7.23 4.77
N ALA A 54 6.04 -7.20 5.57
CA ALA A 54 6.04 -6.66 6.92
C ALA A 54 6.97 -7.45 7.87
N PHE A 55 7.22 -8.72 7.56
CA PHE A 55 7.98 -9.64 8.41
C PHE A 55 9.34 -10.03 7.82
N ALA A 56 9.71 -9.47 6.67
CA ALA A 56 10.95 -9.82 5.98
C ALA A 56 12.20 -9.21 6.61
N GLY A 57 12.10 -8.05 7.27
CA GLY A 57 13.23 -7.40 7.97
C GLY A 57 12.88 -6.03 8.57
N SER A 58 13.62 -5.63 9.60
CA SER A 58 13.36 -4.40 10.39
C SER A 58 13.39 -3.12 9.55
N ASP A 59 14.22 -3.08 8.53
CA ASP A 59 14.47 -1.86 7.76
C ASP A 59 13.48 -1.67 6.61
N VAL A 60 12.75 -2.72 6.22
CA VAL A 60 11.76 -2.64 5.13
C VAL A 60 10.62 -1.72 5.53
N TYR A 61 10.05 -1.95 6.70
CA TYR A 61 8.98 -1.11 7.25
C TYR A 61 9.44 0.35 7.41
N ARG A 62 10.65 0.52 7.95
CA ARG A 62 11.30 1.81 8.18
C ARG A 62 11.46 2.63 6.89
N ASN A 63 11.99 2.00 5.85
CA ASN A 63 12.38 2.70 4.63
C ASN A 63 11.19 2.91 3.68
N CYS A 64 10.15 2.09 3.77
CA CYS A 64 9.09 2.07 2.77
C CYS A 64 7.82 2.82 3.19
N MET A 65 7.54 2.98 4.49
CA MET A 65 6.25 3.48 4.98
C MET A 65 6.19 4.96 5.31
N LYS A 66 7.34 5.60 5.49
CA LYS A 66 7.39 7.02 5.88
C LYS A 66 6.61 7.87 4.87
N ASP A 67 5.69 8.69 5.38
CA ASP A 67 4.83 9.61 4.62
C ASP A 67 3.87 8.95 3.61
N LYS A 68 3.68 7.62 3.69
CA LYS A 68 2.79 6.87 2.78
C LYS A 68 1.51 6.39 3.46
N LYS A 69 0.48 6.19 2.65
CA LYS A 69 -0.73 5.44 3.03
C LYS A 69 -0.54 3.99 2.66
N VAL A 70 -0.55 3.10 3.66
CA VAL A 70 -0.23 1.69 3.46
C VAL A 70 -1.48 0.85 3.35
N LEU A 71 -1.57 0.05 2.30
CA LEU A 71 -2.55 -1.02 2.13
C LEU A 71 -1.82 -2.36 1.99
N ILE A 72 -2.34 -3.40 2.63
CA ILE A 72 -1.74 -4.74 2.62
C ILE A 72 -2.71 -5.81 2.11
N GLY A 73 -2.16 -6.82 1.46
CA GLY A 73 -2.86 -8.05 1.07
C GLY A 73 -1.94 -9.02 0.34
N CYS A 74 -2.40 -10.25 0.12
CA CYS A 74 -1.61 -11.30 -0.51
C CYS A 74 -2.22 -11.70 -1.86
N PRO A 75 -1.56 -11.38 -3.00
CA PRO A 75 -2.11 -11.69 -4.33
C PRO A 75 -2.22 -13.20 -4.61
N LYS A 76 -1.62 -14.05 -3.76
CA LYS A 76 -1.68 -15.51 -3.87
C LYS A 76 -2.82 -16.13 -3.06
N LEU A 77 -3.20 -15.52 -1.94
CA LEU A 77 -4.25 -16.01 -1.04
C LEU A 77 -5.59 -15.34 -1.31
N ASP A 78 -5.56 -14.13 -1.85
CA ASP A 78 -6.74 -13.34 -2.16
C ASP A 78 -7.14 -13.46 -3.64
N ASP A 79 -8.37 -13.04 -3.95
CA ASP A 79 -8.86 -12.97 -5.31
C ASP A 79 -8.19 -11.78 -6.05
N ALA A 80 -7.40 -12.11 -7.07
CA ALA A 80 -6.68 -11.13 -7.87
C ALA A 80 -7.63 -10.20 -8.64
N MET A 81 -8.73 -10.72 -9.19
CA MET A 81 -9.71 -9.91 -9.92
C MET A 81 -10.46 -8.97 -9.00
N PHE A 82 -10.80 -9.41 -7.80
CA PHE A 82 -11.36 -8.53 -6.78
C PHE A 82 -10.43 -7.34 -6.47
N TYR A 83 -9.11 -7.58 -6.39
CA TYR A 83 -8.15 -6.47 -6.22
C TYR A 83 -8.06 -5.57 -7.45
N VAL A 84 -8.07 -6.13 -8.67
CA VAL A 84 -8.10 -5.32 -9.90
C VAL A 84 -9.31 -4.40 -9.89
N GLU A 85 -10.50 -4.92 -9.60
CA GLU A 85 -11.75 -4.14 -9.56
C GLU A 85 -11.71 -3.08 -8.47
N LYS A 86 -11.35 -3.45 -7.24
CA LYS A 86 -11.27 -2.50 -6.13
C LYS A 86 -10.28 -1.36 -6.39
N PHE A 87 -9.09 -1.66 -6.89
CA PHE A 87 -8.11 -0.62 -7.22
C PHE A 87 -8.55 0.22 -8.42
N THR A 88 -9.21 -0.38 -9.41
CA THR A 88 -9.80 0.36 -10.54
C THR A 88 -10.80 1.40 -10.02
N GLU A 89 -11.69 1.01 -9.11
CA GLU A 89 -12.64 1.94 -8.49
C GLU A 89 -11.96 3.02 -7.65
N ILE A 90 -11.00 2.66 -6.80
CA ILE A 90 -10.22 3.63 -6.01
C ILE A 90 -9.57 4.67 -6.92
N PHE A 91 -8.83 4.23 -7.94
CA PHE A 91 -8.12 5.14 -8.85
C PHE A 91 -9.07 5.98 -9.71
N SER A 92 -10.26 5.46 -10.03
CA SER A 92 -11.27 6.20 -10.80
C SER A 92 -11.92 7.31 -9.98
N ASN A 93 -12.20 7.04 -8.70
CA ASN A 93 -13.00 7.90 -7.83
C ASN A 93 -12.20 8.96 -7.09
N ILE A 94 -10.95 8.67 -6.73
CA ILE A 94 -10.11 9.59 -5.95
C ILE A 94 -8.71 9.73 -6.57
N PRO A 95 -8.13 10.94 -6.56
CA PRO A 95 -6.79 11.14 -7.10
C PRO A 95 -5.75 10.47 -6.18
N ILE A 96 -4.87 9.66 -6.78
CA ILE A 96 -3.70 9.08 -6.12
C ILE A 96 -2.45 9.72 -6.74
N GLN A 97 -1.52 10.19 -5.92
CA GLN A 97 -0.32 10.88 -6.41
C GLN A 97 0.66 9.89 -7.05
N LYS A 98 0.89 8.76 -6.38
CA LYS A 98 1.82 7.71 -6.80
C LYS A 98 1.42 6.40 -6.15
N VAL A 99 1.70 5.29 -6.82
CA VAL A 99 1.60 3.95 -6.27
C VAL A 99 2.99 3.32 -6.18
N THR A 100 3.29 2.75 -5.01
CA THR A 100 4.48 1.94 -4.78
C THR A 100 4.04 0.51 -4.43
N CYS A 101 4.43 -0.47 -5.24
CA CYS A 101 4.22 -1.88 -4.96
C CYS A 101 5.42 -2.43 -4.18
N LEU A 102 5.23 -2.76 -2.91
CA LEU A 102 6.23 -3.46 -2.10
C LEU A 102 5.93 -4.96 -2.12
N ARG A 103 6.82 -5.76 -2.71
CA ARG A 103 6.61 -7.19 -2.88
C ARG A 103 7.87 -7.98 -2.55
N MET A 104 7.69 -9.27 -2.23
CA MET A 104 8.81 -10.19 -2.16
C MET A 104 9.34 -10.51 -3.59
N GLU A 105 10.60 -10.95 -3.69
CA GLU A 105 11.22 -11.36 -4.96
C GLU A 105 10.57 -12.59 -5.61
N VAL A 106 9.85 -13.37 -4.81
CA VAL A 106 9.17 -14.60 -5.25
C VAL A 106 8.02 -14.33 -6.22
N PRO A 107 7.75 -15.25 -7.17
CA PRO A 107 6.77 -15.03 -8.23
C PRO A 107 5.34 -14.87 -7.71
N CYS A 108 5.01 -15.49 -6.56
CA CYS A 108 3.67 -15.37 -5.98
C CYS A 108 3.31 -13.91 -5.61
N CYS A 109 4.29 -13.08 -5.23
CA CYS A 109 4.06 -11.67 -4.93
C CYS A 109 4.08 -10.77 -6.18
N GLY A 110 4.60 -11.26 -7.31
CA GLY A 110 4.57 -10.56 -8.61
C GLY A 110 3.14 -10.29 -9.12
N GLY A 111 2.17 -11.09 -8.67
CA GLY A 111 0.75 -10.86 -8.97
C GLY A 111 0.25 -9.49 -8.50
N MET A 112 0.76 -8.95 -7.38
CA MET A 112 0.35 -7.62 -6.89
C MET A 112 0.74 -6.51 -7.88
N THR A 113 1.92 -6.60 -8.47
CA THR A 113 2.35 -5.67 -9.52
C THR A 113 1.41 -5.73 -10.73
N ALA A 114 1.06 -6.93 -11.19
CA ALA A 114 0.16 -7.09 -12.33
C ALA A 114 -1.23 -6.52 -12.05
N ILE A 115 -1.76 -6.78 -10.85
CA ILE A 115 -3.03 -6.24 -10.36
C ILE A 115 -3.04 -4.70 -10.42
N LEU A 116 -2.01 -4.05 -9.89
CA LEU A 116 -1.93 -2.59 -9.87
C LEU A 116 -1.76 -1.99 -11.27
N LYS A 117 -0.93 -2.60 -12.12
CA LYS A 117 -0.77 -2.17 -13.53
C LYS A 117 -2.10 -2.21 -14.27
N GLU A 118 -2.83 -3.32 -14.12
CA GLU A 118 -4.12 -3.50 -14.76
C GLU A 118 -5.18 -2.52 -14.22
N ALA A 119 -5.23 -2.33 -12.90
CA ALA A 119 -6.17 -1.38 -12.28
C ALA A 119 -5.92 0.07 -12.72
N ILE A 120 -4.65 0.50 -12.80
CA ILE A 120 -4.29 1.84 -13.32
C ILE A 120 -4.76 1.97 -14.76
N ASN A 121 -4.46 0.98 -15.61
CA ASN A 121 -4.89 0.96 -17.01
C ASN A 121 -6.42 1.08 -17.14
N ARG A 122 -7.18 0.25 -16.40
CA ARG A 122 -8.65 0.26 -16.41
C ARG A 122 -9.26 1.57 -15.89
N SER A 123 -8.60 2.23 -14.93
CA SER A 123 -9.09 3.50 -14.38
C SER A 123 -8.98 4.67 -15.37
N GLY A 124 -8.21 4.51 -16.45
CA GLY A 124 -7.91 5.58 -17.41
C GLY A 124 -7.07 6.72 -16.82
N LYS A 125 -6.52 6.56 -15.61
CA LYS A 125 -5.65 7.55 -14.96
C LYS A 125 -4.19 7.30 -15.30
N ASN A 126 -3.42 8.38 -15.31
CA ASN A 126 -1.96 8.31 -15.40
C ASN A 126 -1.35 8.41 -13.99
N ILE A 127 -1.21 7.27 -13.32
CA ILE A 127 -0.64 7.19 -11.96
C ILE A 127 0.74 6.54 -12.04
N PRO A 128 1.82 7.21 -11.60
CA PRO A 128 3.15 6.60 -11.56
C PRO A 128 3.15 5.36 -10.66
N LEU A 129 3.60 4.23 -11.20
CA LEU A 129 3.78 2.98 -10.46
C LEU A 129 5.28 2.65 -10.34
N THR A 130 5.72 2.42 -9.11
CA THR A 130 7.08 1.95 -8.81
C THR A 130 7.05 0.62 -8.07
N GLU A 131 8.05 -0.23 -8.25
CA GLU A 131 8.17 -1.50 -7.53
C GLU A 131 9.37 -1.45 -6.58
N MET A 132 9.17 -1.93 -5.35
CA MET A 132 10.23 -2.18 -4.38
C MET A 132 10.22 -3.68 -4.07
N ILE A 133 11.37 -4.34 -4.24
CA ILE A 133 11.46 -5.79 -4.14
C ILE A 133 12.28 -6.16 -2.91
N VAL A 134 11.71 -7.01 -2.05
CA VAL A 134 12.37 -7.54 -0.87
C VAL A 134 12.82 -8.97 -1.15
N GLY A 135 14.11 -9.25 -0.97
CA GLY A 135 14.64 -10.61 -1.08
C GLY A 135 14.10 -11.52 0.03
N VAL A 136 14.12 -12.83 -0.18
CA VAL A 136 13.69 -13.81 0.86
C VAL A 136 14.57 -13.77 2.11
N LYS A 137 15.74 -13.13 2.02
CA LYS A 137 16.65 -12.87 3.15
C LYS A 137 16.42 -11.52 3.84
N GLY A 138 15.38 -10.77 3.44
CA GLY A 138 14.99 -9.51 4.09
C GLY A 138 15.68 -8.25 3.57
N ASN A 139 16.62 -8.38 2.63
CA ASN A 139 17.31 -7.23 2.03
C ASN A 139 16.46 -6.59 0.92
N LEU A 140 16.46 -5.26 0.84
CA LEU A 140 15.85 -4.54 -0.27
C LEU A 140 16.74 -4.69 -1.51
N LEU A 141 16.17 -5.20 -2.60
CA LEU A 141 16.87 -5.35 -3.88
C LEU A 141 16.83 -4.00 -4.62
N LYS A 142 17.99 -3.55 -5.11
CA LYS A 142 18.04 -2.38 -6.01
C LYS A 142 17.37 -2.77 -7.33
N GLN A 143 16.42 -1.95 -7.80
CA GLN A 143 16.04 -2.01 -9.21
C GLN A 143 17.26 -1.58 -10.02
N GLY A 144 17.73 -2.45 -10.92
CA GLY A 144 18.84 -2.15 -11.81
C GLY A 144 18.52 -0.97 -12.73
N GLU A 145 19.56 -0.20 -13.04
CA GLU A 145 19.61 0.80 -14.12
C GLU A 145 19.25 0.19 -15.49
#